data_AF-A0A350EZ64-F1
#
_entry.id   AF-A0A350EZ64-F1
#
_cell.length_a   1.000
_cell.length_b   1.000
_cell.length_c   1.000
_cell.angle_alpha   90.00
_cell.angle_beta   90.00
_cell.angle_gamma   90.00
#
_symmetry.space_group_name_H-M   'P 1'
#
loop_
_entity.id
_entity.type
_entity.pdbx_description
1 polymer ?
#
loop_
_entity_poly.entity_id
_entity_poly.type
_entity_poly.pdbx_seq_one_letter_code
_entity_poly.pdbx_strand_id
1 'polypeptide(L)'
;IEEHNNYAVDFIEATRWIKRHLPHAKVSGGVSNISFSFRGNNVVREAMHSAFLFHAIAAGMDMGIVNAGMLEVYEEIQPELKELVEDVLLNRRPDATERLVDFGEKLKAAGSVKDEKADIAVLEAWRQGTVEERLSHALVKGIDAWIEEDTEEARQKLGRPLSVIEGPLMDGMGVVGDLFG
;
A
#
# COMPACT_ATOMS: atom_id res chain seq x y z
N ILE A 1 9.65 -9.43 19.99
CA ILE A 1 10.74 -10.18 20.63
C ILE A 1 11.99 -9.96 19.80
N GLU A 2 13.15 -9.89 20.43
CA GLU A 2 14.41 -9.46 19.79
C GLU A 2 14.77 -10.32 18.57
N GLU A 3 14.42 -11.62 18.63
CA GLU A 3 14.64 -12.59 17.56
C GLU A 3 13.89 -12.25 16.27
N HIS A 4 12.85 -11.41 16.33
CA HIS A 4 12.04 -11.02 15.17
C HIS A 4 12.50 -9.71 14.52
N ASN A 5 13.43 -8.98 15.14
CA ASN A 5 13.80 -7.64 14.70
C ASN A 5 14.33 -7.61 13.25
N ASN A 6 14.97 -8.70 12.81
CA ASN A 6 15.61 -8.75 11.50
C ASN A 6 14.74 -9.33 10.38
N TYR A 7 13.50 -9.76 10.65
CA TYR A 7 12.70 -10.52 9.67
C TYR A 7 12.46 -9.78 8.35
N ALA A 8 12.28 -8.46 8.37
CA ALA A 8 12.09 -7.70 7.13
C ALA A 8 13.42 -7.62 6.33
N VAL A 9 14.54 -7.37 7.02
CA VAL A 9 15.89 -7.39 6.42
C VAL A 9 16.18 -8.76 5.82
N ASP A 10 15.91 -9.84 6.56
CA ASP A 10 16.12 -11.21 6.10
C ASP A 10 15.30 -11.51 4.83
N PHE A 11 14.05 -11.04 4.77
CA PHE A 11 13.22 -11.17 3.58
C PHE A 11 13.81 -10.42 2.38
N ILE A 12 14.27 -9.18 2.57
CA ILE A 12 14.87 -8.34 1.53
C ILE A 12 16.18 -8.95 1.02
N GLU A 13 17.05 -9.43 1.91
CA GLU A 13 18.30 -10.09 1.53
C GLU A 13 18.05 -11.43 0.83
N ALA A 14 17.10 -12.23 1.31
CA ALA A 14 16.70 -13.47 0.65
C ALA A 14 16.13 -13.21 -0.74
N THR A 15 15.32 -12.16 -0.90
CA THR A 15 14.81 -11.70 -2.20
C THR A 15 15.97 -11.41 -3.13
N ARG A 16 16.93 -10.56 -2.71
CA ARG A 16 18.10 -10.22 -3.50
C ARG A 16 18.92 -11.46 -3.89
N TRP A 17 19.08 -12.40 -2.97
CA TRP A 17 19.77 -13.66 -3.23
C TRP A 17 19.04 -14.50 -4.28
N ILE A 18 17.72 -14.70 -4.12
CA ILE A 18 16.89 -15.47 -5.05
C ILE A 18 16.99 -14.87 -6.45
N LYS A 19 16.84 -13.55 -6.59
CA LYS A 19 16.88 -12.89 -7.90
C LYS A 19 18.24 -12.99 -8.58
N ARG A 20 19.34 -13.07 -7.82
CA ARG A 20 20.69 -13.26 -8.35
C ARG A 20 20.99 -14.69 -8.78
N HIS A 21 20.43 -15.69 -8.12
CA HIS A 21 20.82 -17.10 -8.30
C HIS A 21 19.77 -17.96 -9.00
N LEU A 22 18.51 -17.53 -9.01
CA LEU A 22 17.37 -18.28 -9.57
C LEU A 22 16.66 -17.40 -10.61
N PRO A 23 17.18 -17.30 -11.86
CA PRO A 23 16.79 -16.27 -12.84
C PRO A 23 15.32 -16.32 -13.29
N HIS A 24 14.65 -17.46 -13.11
CA HIS A 24 13.23 -17.62 -13.46
C HIS A 24 12.30 -17.57 -12.26
N ALA A 25 12.84 -17.55 -11.03
CA ALA A 25 12.03 -17.51 -9.83
C ALA A 25 11.45 -16.09 -9.63
N LYS A 26 10.18 -16.06 -9.25
CA LYS A 26 9.47 -14.86 -8.82
C LYS A 26 9.38 -14.84 -7.30
N VAL A 27 9.45 -13.66 -6.71
CA VAL A 27 9.35 -13.48 -5.26
C VAL A 27 8.07 -12.75 -4.91
N SER A 28 7.35 -13.28 -3.92
CA SER A 28 6.12 -12.69 -3.38
C SER A 28 6.06 -12.82 -1.86
N GLY A 29 5.20 -12.02 -1.23
CA GLY A 29 5.02 -12.00 0.22
C GLY A 29 3.71 -11.32 0.64
N GLY A 30 3.16 -11.76 1.77
CA GLY A 30 2.01 -11.12 2.41
C GLY A 30 2.43 -9.89 3.20
N VAL A 31 2.33 -8.70 2.60
CA VAL A 31 2.86 -7.45 3.15
C VAL A 31 2.19 -7.09 4.48
N SER A 32 0.90 -7.36 4.61
CA SER A 32 0.13 -7.04 5.82
C SER A 32 0.67 -7.70 7.11
N ASN A 33 1.42 -8.80 6.99
CA ASN A 33 1.99 -9.53 8.12
C ASN A 33 3.07 -8.72 8.87
N ILE A 34 3.81 -7.86 8.16
CA ILE A 34 4.90 -7.08 8.77
C ILE A 34 4.40 -6.08 9.83
N SER A 35 3.15 -5.66 9.67
CA SER A 35 2.53 -4.62 10.48
C SER A 35 1.64 -5.15 11.61
N PHE A 36 1.66 -6.46 11.88
CA PHE A 36 0.70 -7.12 12.76
C PHE A 36 0.65 -6.52 14.18
N SER A 37 1.81 -6.12 14.71
CA SER A 37 1.94 -5.52 16.04
C SER A 37 1.23 -4.17 16.18
N PHE A 38 0.90 -3.52 15.06
CA PHE A 38 0.28 -2.18 15.02
C PHE A 38 -1.20 -2.22 14.61
N ARG A 39 -1.88 -3.36 14.83
CA ARG A 39 -3.32 -3.49 14.59
C ARG A 39 -4.10 -2.36 15.26
N GLY A 40 -5.00 -1.73 14.49
CA GLY A 40 -5.80 -0.59 14.95
C GLY A 40 -5.11 0.78 14.81
N ASN A 41 -3.90 0.84 14.23
CA ASN A 41 -3.25 2.07 13.80
C ASN A 41 -2.95 2.02 12.30
N ASN A 42 -3.96 2.33 11.48
CA ASN A 42 -3.83 2.18 10.02
C ASN A 42 -2.76 3.09 9.43
N VAL A 43 -2.58 4.31 9.95
CA VAL A 43 -1.53 5.23 9.48
C VAL A 43 -0.13 4.62 9.59
N VAL A 44 0.20 4.02 10.74
CA VAL A 44 1.50 3.34 10.91
C VAL A 44 1.59 2.11 10.01
N ARG A 45 0.51 1.34 9.87
CA ARG A 45 0.50 0.12 9.05
C ARG A 45 0.71 0.42 7.57
N GLU A 46 0.02 1.42 7.03
CA GLU A 46 0.13 1.89 5.64
C GLU A 46 1.56 2.35 5.34
N ALA A 47 2.15 3.18 6.22
CA ALA A 47 3.53 3.62 6.11
C ALA A 47 4.52 2.43 6.14
N MET A 48 4.31 1.45 7.02
CA MET A 48 5.13 0.22 7.06
C MET A 48 5.03 -0.60 5.78
N HIS A 49 3.84 -0.72 5.18
CA HIS A 49 3.65 -1.49 3.95
C HIS A 49 4.37 -0.81 2.79
N SER A 50 4.19 0.49 2.65
CA SER A 50 4.80 1.30 1.60
C SER A 50 6.33 1.30 1.68
N ALA A 51 6.89 1.54 2.87
CA ALA A 51 8.34 1.48 3.09
C ALA A 51 8.93 0.08 2.86
N PHE A 52 8.23 -0.97 3.30
CA PHE A 52 8.68 -2.34 3.05
C PHE A 52 8.71 -2.66 1.55
N LEU A 53 7.63 -2.33 0.83
CA LEU A 53 7.53 -2.55 -0.61
C LEU A 53 8.62 -1.79 -1.37
N PHE A 54 8.87 -0.53 -1.03
CA PHE A 54 9.93 0.26 -1.64
C PHE A 54 11.29 -0.46 -1.60
N HIS A 55 11.69 -0.96 -0.42
CA HIS A 55 12.98 -1.66 -0.27
C HIS A 55 12.96 -3.09 -0.87
N ALA A 56 11.85 -3.81 -0.75
CA ALA A 56 11.74 -5.17 -1.25
C ALA A 56 11.70 -5.21 -2.79
N ILE A 57 11.02 -4.27 -3.43
CA ILE A 57 10.96 -4.15 -4.89
C ILE A 57 12.31 -3.70 -5.44
N ALA A 58 13.01 -2.77 -4.76
CA ALA A 58 14.39 -2.43 -5.08
C ALA A 58 15.35 -3.65 -4.96
N ALA A 59 15.05 -4.62 -4.09
CA ALA A 59 15.78 -5.90 -4.02
C ALA A 59 15.33 -6.94 -5.07
N GLY A 60 14.25 -6.67 -5.80
CA GLY A 60 13.74 -7.47 -6.92
C GLY A 60 12.52 -8.31 -6.60
N MET A 61 11.74 -7.97 -5.56
CA MET A 61 10.41 -8.55 -5.31
C MET A 61 9.50 -8.27 -6.51
N ASP A 62 8.80 -9.30 -7.01
CA ASP A 62 8.02 -9.19 -8.25
C ASP A 62 6.53 -8.95 -7.99
N MET A 63 6.00 -9.42 -6.86
CA MET A 63 4.57 -9.37 -6.52
C MET A 63 4.38 -9.24 -5.01
N GLY A 64 3.26 -8.69 -4.56
CA GLY A 64 2.91 -8.66 -3.14
C GLY A 64 1.41 -8.89 -2.91
N ILE A 65 1.07 -9.60 -1.84
CA ILE A 65 -0.33 -9.70 -1.38
C ILE A 65 -0.58 -8.49 -0.46
N VAL A 66 -1.26 -7.48 -1.00
CA VAL A 66 -1.48 -6.17 -0.39
C VAL A 66 -2.98 -5.84 -0.34
N ASN A 67 -3.35 -4.86 0.50
CA ASN A 67 -4.62 -4.18 0.35
C ASN A 67 -4.37 -2.88 -0.40
N ALA A 68 -4.81 -2.78 -1.66
CA ALA A 68 -4.56 -1.64 -2.54
C ALA A 68 -5.10 -0.31 -1.94
N GLY A 69 -6.21 -0.35 -1.21
CA GLY A 69 -6.79 0.84 -0.57
C GLY A 69 -6.03 1.34 0.67
N MET A 70 -5.07 0.57 1.16
CA MET A 70 -4.24 0.91 2.33
C MET A 70 -2.76 1.01 1.95
N LEU A 71 -2.47 1.54 0.76
CA LEU A 71 -1.10 1.81 0.32
C LEU A 71 -0.91 3.31 0.10
N GLU A 72 -0.14 3.93 1.00
CA GLU A 72 0.31 5.30 0.87
C GLU A 72 1.53 5.38 -0.07
N VAL A 73 1.70 6.48 -0.80
CA VAL A 73 2.88 6.70 -1.65
C VAL A 73 4.11 6.93 -0.77
N TYR A 74 5.19 6.19 -0.99
CA TYR A 74 6.38 6.20 -0.12
C TYR A 74 6.97 7.60 0.10
N GLU A 75 6.96 8.43 -0.93
CA GLU A 75 7.47 9.81 -0.88
C GLU A 75 6.58 10.76 -0.06
N GLU A 76 5.29 10.44 0.06
CA GLU A 76 4.29 11.25 0.77
C GLU A 76 4.24 10.94 2.28
N ILE A 77 4.83 9.82 2.72
CA ILE A 77 4.91 9.46 4.14
C ILE A 77 5.60 10.59 4.91
N GLN A 78 4.95 11.05 5.98
CA GLN A 78 5.49 12.07 6.89
C GLN A 78 6.96 11.75 7.27
N PRO A 79 7.92 12.68 7.14
CA PRO A 79 9.34 12.39 7.31
C PRO A 79 9.71 11.70 8.63
N GLU A 80 9.14 12.15 9.75
CA GLU A 80 9.38 11.55 11.08
C GLU A 80 8.83 10.12 11.16
N LEU A 81 7.61 9.89 10.68
CA LEU A 81 7.02 8.54 10.63
C LEU A 81 7.83 7.61 9.72
N LYS A 82 8.28 8.11 8.56
CA LYS A 82 9.11 7.36 7.63
C LYS A 82 10.41 6.90 8.28
N GLU A 83 11.10 7.81 8.99
CA GLU A 83 12.35 7.47 9.70
C GLU A 83 12.11 6.38 10.77
N LEU A 84 11.05 6.52 11.58
CA LEU A 84 10.71 5.55 12.61
C LEU A 84 10.32 4.17 12.03
N VAL A 85 9.59 4.17 10.92
CA VAL A 85 9.22 2.93 10.21
C VAL A 85 10.45 2.26 9.61
N GLU A 86 11.33 3.00 8.96
CA GLU A 86 12.57 2.44 8.41
C GLU A 86 13.53 1.95 9.50
N ASP A 87 13.59 2.61 10.66
CA ASP A 87 14.38 2.13 11.80
C ASP A 87 13.95 0.72 12.22
N VAL A 88 12.64 0.46 12.23
CA VAL A 88 12.06 -0.85 12.57
C VAL A 88 12.28 -1.85 11.44
N LEU A 89 11.93 -1.51 10.20
CA LEU A 89 12.01 -2.43 9.06
C LEU A 89 13.45 -2.82 8.73
N LEU A 90 14.37 -1.85 8.79
CA LEU A 90 15.77 -2.08 8.43
C LEU A 90 16.65 -2.39 9.66
N ASN A 91 16.02 -2.57 10.84
CA ASN A 91 16.70 -2.91 12.09
C ASN A 91 17.92 -1.99 12.35
N ARG A 92 17.77 -0.67 12.14
CA ARG A 92 18.88 0.29 12.18
C ARG A 92 19.37 0.59 13.60
N ARG A 93 18.52 0.33 14.60
CA ARG A 93 18.75 0.66 16.00
C ARG A 93 17.93 -0.25 16.93
N PRO A 94 18.44 -0.54 18.14
CA PRO A 94 17.79 -1.48 19.06
C PRO A 94 16.47 -0.96 19.68
N ASP A 95 16.31 0.35 19.79
CA ASP A 95 15.12 1.03 20.36
C ASP A 95 14.08 1.42 19.30
N ALA A 96 14.21 0.94 18.05
CA ALA A 96 13.33 1.30 16.94
C ALA A 96 11.86 1.00 17.22
N THR A 97 11.58 -0.22 17.71
CA THR A 97 10.22 -0.69 17.97
C THR A 97 9.52 0.15 19.03
N GLU A 98 10.21 0.46 20.14
CA GLU A 98 9.68 1.27 21.23
C GLU A 98 9.31 2.67 20.75
N ARG A 99 10.22 3.33 20.00
CA ARG A 99 9.99 4.66 19.44
C ARG A 99 8.79 4.71 18.50
N LEU A 100 8.63 3.70 17.63
CA LEU A 100 7.50 3.64 16.72
C LEU A 100 6.17 3.36 17.45
N VAL A 101 6.19 2.52 18.49
CA VAL A 101 5.02 2.27 19.35
C VAL A 101 4.59 3.56 20.05
N ASP A 102 5.52 4.27 20.70
CA ASP A 102 5.24 5.53 21.40
C ASP A 102 4.67 6.59 20.43
N PHE A 103 5.24 6.70 19.23
CA PHE A 103 4.74 7.61 18.20
C PHE A 103 3.34 7.19 17.71
N GLY A 104 3.13 5.89 17.49
CA GLY A 104 1.84 5.35 17.10
C GLY A 104 0.74 5.60 18.14
N GLU A 105 1.06 5.50 19.43
CA GLU A 105 0.12 5.83 20.50
C GLU A 105 -0.22 7.33 20.52
N LYS A 106 0.77 8.20 20.32
CA LYS A 106 0.55 9.65 20.19
C LYS A 106 -0.34 9.99 19.00
N LEU A 107 -0.13 9.38 17.84
CA LEU A 107 -0.98 9.56 16.66
C LEU A 107 -2.41 9.10 16.93
N LYS A 108 -2.58 7.93 17.56
CA LYS A 108 -3.90 7.39 17.92
C LYS A 108 -4.63 8.29 18.92
N ALA A 109 -3.90 8.88 19.88
CA ALA A 109 -4.43 9.83 20.86
C ALA A 109 -4.75 11.21 20.25
N ALA A 110 -3.96 11.65 19.26
CA ALA A 110 -4.14 12.92 18.57
C ALA A 110 -5.26 12.89 17.51
N GLY A 111 -5.66 11.70 17.04
CA GLY A 111 -6.59 11.55 15.93
C GLY A 111 -7.43 10.29 16.01
N SER A 112 -8.43 10.29 16.89
CA SER A 112 -9.59 9.40 16.77
C SER A 112 -10.67 10.01 15.86
N VAL A 113 -10.30 10.56 14.70
CA VAL A 113 -11.22 10.88 13.59
C VAL A 113 -10.39 10.97 12.30
N LYS A 114 -10.11 9.85 11.64
CA LYS A 114 -10.30 9.86 10.19
C LYS A 114 -11.75 9.44 10.02
N ASP A 115 -12.64 10.42 10.04
CA ASP A 115 -13.98 10.25 9.52
C ASP A 115 -13.77 9.75 8.09
N GLU A 116 -14.08 8.48 7.83
CA GLU A 116 -14.20 7.92 6.47
C GLU A 116 -15.25 8.71 5.64
N LYS A 117 -15.93 9.69 6.26
CA LYS A 117 -16.88 10.64 5.67
C LYS A 117 -16.33 12.05 5.44
N ALA A 118 -15.14 12.40 5.93
CA ALA A 118 -14.64 13.78 5.86
C ALA A 118 -14.07 14.17 4.48
N ASP A 119 -13.80 13.20 3.61
CA ASP A 119 -13.35 13.48 2.23
C ASP A 119 -14.51 13.80 1.25
N ILE A 120 -15.76 13.91 1.71
CA ILE A 120 -16.91 14.20 0.84
C ILE A 120 -16.81 15.56 0.11
N ALA A 121 -16.02 16.51 0.61
CA ALA A 121 -15.78 17.78 -0.08
C ALA A 121 -14.63 17.74 -1.11
N VAL A 122 -13.69 16.79 -0.98
CA VAL A 122 -12.66 16.48 -2.01
C VAL A 122 -13.20 15.49 -3.06
N LEU A 123 -14.29 14.80 -2.73
CA LEU A 123 -14.89 13.70 -3.51
C LEU A 123 -15.55 14.07 -4.85
N GLU A 124 -15.70 15.35 -5.25
CA GLU A 124 -16.37 15.68 -6.53
C GLU A 124 -15.41 15.94 -7.71
N ALA A 125 -14.16 16.34 -7.47
CA ALA A 125 -13.27 16.72 -8.57
C ALA A 125 -12.90 15.52 -9.46
N TRP A 126 -12.57 14.38 -8.84
CA TRP A 126 -12.25 13.14 -9.58
C TRP A 126 -13.48 12.54 -10.27
N ARG A 127 -14.68 12.79 -9.73
CA ARG A 127 -15.96 12.34 -10.31
C ARG A 127 -16.33 13.10 -11.60
N GLN A 128 -15.69 14.24 -11.89
CA GLN A 128 -15.90 14.97 -13.15
C GLN A 128 -15.21 14.32 -14.35
N GLY A 129 -14.35 13.31 -14.12
CA GLY A 129 -13.68 12.55 -15.17
C GLY A 129 -14.60 11.54 -15.88
N THR A 130 -14.04 10.91 -16.92
CA THR A 130 -14.64 9.77 -17.61
C THR A 130 -14.83 8.57 -16.68
N VAL A 131 -15.75 7.66 -17.00
CA VAL A 131 -15.99 6.45 -16.19
C VAL A 131 -14.71 5.62 -16.02
N GLU A 132 -13.84 5.60 -17.02
CA GLU A 132 -12.53 4.93 -16.96
C GLU A 132 -11.60 5.57 -15.92
N GLU A 133 -11.50 6.90 -15.91
CA GLU A 133 -10.71 7.66 -14.93
C GLU A 133 -11.25 7.48 -13.51
N ARG A 134 -12.58 7.45 -13.36
CA ARG A 134 -13.24 7.23 -12.06
C ARG A 134 -12.96 5.83 -11.52
N LEU A 135 -13.13 4.80 -12.35
CA LEU A 135 -12.84 3.41 -11.95
C LEU A 135 -11.35 3.22 -11.60
N SER A 136 -10.43 3.80 -12.38
CA SER A 136 -9.00 3.76 -12.08
C SER A 136 -8.68 4.49 -10.77
N HIS A 137 -9.22 5.69 -10.57
CA HIS A 137 -9.04 6.44 -9.32
C HIS A 137 -9.58 5.69 -8.09
N ALA A 138 -10.81 5.17 -8.19
CA ALA A 138 -11.46 4.43 -7.13
C ALA A 138 -10.65 3.18 -6.76
N LEU A 139 -10.12 2.47 -7.75
CA LEU A 139 -9.25 1.32 -7.54
C LEU A 139 -7.92 1.70 -6.87
N VAL A 140 -7.23 2.74 -7.36
CA VAL A 140 -5.95 3.22 -6.80
C VAL A 140 -6.11 3.71 -5.36
N LYS A 141 -7.24 4.35 -5.03
CA LYS A 141 -7.53 4.89 -3.70
C LYS A 141 -8.33 3.94 -2.80
N GLY A 142 -8.72 2.75 -3.29
CA GLY A 142 -9.53 1.79 -2.56
C GLY A 142 -10.93 2.28 -2.18
N ILE A 143 -11.53 3.15 -3.00
CA ILE A 143 -12.87 3.67 -2.80
C ILE A 143 -13.87 2.65 -3.37
N ASP A 144 -14.75 2.11 -2.53
CA ASP A 144 -15.83 1.20 -2.95
C ASP A 144 -17.15 1.93 -3.23
N ALA A 145 -17.27 3.18 -2.80
CA ALA A 145 -18.40 4.05 -3.13
C ALA A 145 -18.52 4.19 -4.65
N TRP A 146 -19.74 4.02 -5.17
CA TRP A 146 -20.10 4.17 -6.59
C TRP A 146 -19.61 3.05 -7.52
N ILE A 147 -18.98 2.00 -7.00
CA ILE A 147 -18.39 0.94 -7.84
C ILE A 147 -19.44 0.24 -8.72
N GLU A 148 -20.66 0.03 -8.22
CA GLU A 148 -21.74 -0.61 -8.97
C GLU A 148 -22.19 0.27 -10.15
N GLU A 149 -22.36 1.57 -9.90
CA GLU A 149 -22.82 2.54 -10.89
C GLU A 149 -21.78 2.76 -11.99
N ASP A 150 -20.51 3.00 -11.61
CA ASP A 150 -19.42 3.22 -12.55
C ASP A 150 -19.10 1.95 -13.36
N THR A 151 -19.17 0.77 -12.73
CA THR A 151 -18.95 -0.51 -13.44
C THR A 151 -20.06 -0.76 -14.45
N GLU A 152 -21.32 -0.46 -14.11
CA GLU A 152 -22.44 -0.63 -15.04
C GLU A 152 -22.40 0.38 -16.20
N GLU A 153 -22.05 1.65 -15.93
CA GLU A 153 -21.84 2.66 -16.98
C GLU A 153 -20.72 2.22 -17.94
N ALA A 154 -19.58 1.76 -17.42
CA ALA A 154 -18.48 1.24 -18.22
C ALA A 154 -18.90 -0.02 -19.01
N ARG A 155 -19.68 -0.92 -18.41
CA ARG A 155 -20.19 -2.12 -19.09
C ARG A 155 -21.12 -1.77 -20.23
N GLN A 156 -22.00 -0.77 -20.07
CA GLN A 156 -22.87 -0.29 -21.14
C GLN A 156 -22.08 0.36 -22.27
N LYS A 157 -21.06 1.16 -21.93
CA LYS A 157 -20.17 1.83 -22.90
C LYS A 157 -19.30 0.84 -23.69
N LEU A 158 -18.70 -0.13 -23.02
CA LEU A 158 -17.75 -1.09 -23.62
C LEU A 158 -18.43 -2.36 -24.16
N GLY A 159 -19.71 -2.57 -23.85
CA GLY A 159 -20.55 -3.64 -24.38
C GLY A 159 -20.28 -5.05 -23.81
N ARG A 160 -19.10 -5.31 -23.25
CA ARG A 160 -18.73 -6.61 -22.66
C ARG A 160 -18.13 -6.43 -21.26
N PRO A 161 -18.56 -7.20 -20.24
CA PRO A 161 -17.99 -7.14 -18.89
C PRO A 161 -16.46 -7.33 -18.87
N LEU A 162 -15.95 -8.22 -19.72
CA LEU A 162 -14.51 -8.49 -19.80
C LEU A 162 -13.70 -7.23 -20.16
N SER A 163 -14.25 -6.34 -21.00
CA SER A 163 -13.58 -5.11 -21.41
C SER A 163 -13.48 -4.07 -20.29
N VAL A 164 -14.36 -4.14 -19.27
CA VAL A 164 -14.24 -3.31 -18.07
C VAL A 164 -13.07 -3.80 -17.20
N ILE A 165 -12.90 -5.13 -17.12
CA ILE A 165 -11.79 -5.75 -16.38
C ILE A 165 -10.46 -5.46 -17.08
N GLU A 166 -10.34 -5.85 -18.35
CA GLU A 166 -9.10 -5.74 -19.13
C GLU A 166 -8.74 -4.30 -19.54
N GLY A 167 -9.69 -3.36 -19.44
CA GLY A 167 -9.46 -1.94 -19.69
C GLY A 167 -9.26 -1.16 -18.39
N PRO A 168 -10.25 -0.37 -17.93
CA PRO A 168 -10.06 0.62 -16.87
C PRO A 168 -9.56 0.04 -15.53
N LEU A 169 -9.96 -1.18 -15.17
CA LEU A 169 -9.49 -1.80 -13.93
C LEU A 169 -8.03 -2.28 -14.03
N MET A 170 -7.63 -2.88 -15.15
CA MET A 170 -6.24 -3.25 -15.40
C MET A 170 -5.33 -2.03 -15.56
N ASP A 171 -5.80 -0.97 -16.21
CA ASP A 171 -5.07 0.30 -16.32
C ASP A 171 -4.83 0.92 -14.94
N GLY A 172 -5.86 0.91 -14.07
CA GLY A 172 -5.72 1.32 -12.68
C GLY A 172 -4.72 0.47 -11.90
N MET A 173 -4.73 -0.86 -12.09
CA MET A 173 -3.72 -1.75 -11.48
C MET A 173 -2.31 -1.48 -12.01
N GLY A 174 -2.17 -1.02 -13.27
CA GLY A 174 -0.91 -0.56 -13.84
C GLY A 174 -0.37 0.67 -13.11
N VAL A 175 -1.22 1.66 -12.85
CA VAL A 175 -0.85 2.86 -12.06
C VAL A 175 -0.45 2.49 -10.64
N VAL A 176 -1.16 1.55 -10.01
CA VAL A 176 -0.73 0.98 -8.71
C VAL A 176 0.67 0.37 -8.86
N GLY A 177 0.93 -0.43 -9.89
CA GLY A 177 2.26 -0.97 -10.19
C GLY A 177 3.34 0.12 -10.27
N ASP A 178 3.14 1.15 -11.10
CA ASP A 178 4.10 2.23 -11.32
C ASP A 178 4.39 3.05 -10.05
N LEU A 179 3.40 3.23 -9.17
CA LEU A 179 3.58 3.91 -7.89
C LEU A 179 4.45 3.12 -6.90
N PHE A 180 4.56 1.80 -7.09
CA PHE A 180 5.28 0.91 -6.17
C PHE A 180 6.53 0.26 -6.77
N GLY A 181 6.77 0.32 -8.08
CA GLY A 181 8.10 0.09 -8.69
C GLY A 181 8.15 -0.39 -10.13
#